data_AF-A0A2V9PDX9-F1
#
_entry.id   AF-A0A2V9PDX9-F1
#
_cell.length_a   1.000
_cell.length_b   1.000
_cell.length_c   1.000
_cell.angle_alpha   90.00
_cell.angle_beta   90.00
_cell.angle_gamma   90.00
#
_symmetry.space_group_name_H-M   'P 1'
#
loop_
_entity.id
_entity.type
_entity.pdbx_description
1 polymer ?
#
loop_
_entity_poly.entity_id
_entity_poly.type
_entity_poly.pdbx_seq_one_letter_code
_entity_poly.pdbx_strand_id
1 'polypeptide(L)'
;MADHLKSSFAIVCFNSRTYESGGVVAVVKAHAAAEHLLRDYEFGQSDQDRYNGWRYFLEETDLAPGMNADEATKLRQVRLEHRESGALTTPQ
;
A
#
# COMPACT_ATOMS: atom_id res chain seq x y z
N MET A 1 16.26 5.36 -17.56
CA MET A 1 15.61 6.18 -16.52
C MET A 1 14.18 5.70 -16.46
N ALA A 2 13.92 4.77 -15.52
CA ALA A 2 12.87 3.77 -15.62
C ALA A 2 11.46 4.35 -15.44
N ASP A 3 10.48 3.67 -16.05
CA ASP A 3 9.05 3.91 -16.22
C ASP A 3 8.20 4.22 -14.95
N HIS A 4 8.75 4.89 -13.92
CA HIS A 4 8.00 5.33 -12.73
C HIS A 4 6.84 6.29 -13.03
N LEU A 5 6.73 6.78 -14.27
CA LEU A 5 5.59 7.53 -14.81
C LEU A 5 4.42 6.64 -15.26
N LYS A 6 4.68 5.36 -15.56
CA LYS A 6 3.66 4.39 -15.98
C LYS A 6 3.16 3.53 -14.83
N SER A 7 3.99 3.28 -13.82
CA SER A 7 3.60 2.50 -12.64
C SER A 7 2.53 3.21 -11.80
N SER A 8 1.68 2.40 -11.18
CA SER A 8 0.75 2.85 -10.14
C SER A 8 1.30 2.47 -8.78
N PHE A 9 0.93 3.22 -7.75
CA PHE A 9 1.42 3.05 -6.39
C PHE A 9 0.23 3.04 -5.42
N ALA A 10 0.20 2.07 -4.53
CA ALA A 10 -0.72 2.03 -3.41
C ALA A 10 -0.06 2.69 -2.20
N ILE A 11 -0.82 3.54 -1.51
CA ILE A 11 -0.49 4.00 -0.17
C ILE A 11 -1.16 3.04 0.79
N VAL A 12 -0.39 2.39 1.64
CA VAL A 12 -0.87 1.35 2.55
C VAL A 12 -0.69 1.82 3.99
N CYS A 13 -1.76 1.74 4.79
CA CYS A 13 -1.72 1.95 6.23
C CYS A 13 -1.34 0.64 6.91
N PHE A 14 -0.47 0.71 7.93
CA PHE A 14 -0.08 -0.43 8.73
C PHE A 14 0.32 0.00 10.14
N ASN A 15 0.23 -0.91 11.09
CA ASN A 15 0.73 -0.70 12.43
C ASN A 15 2.15 -1.25 12.53
N SER A 16 3.13 -0.38 12.76
CA SER A 16 4.54 -0.76 12.84
C SER A 16 4.91 -1.52 14.12
N ARG A 17 4.00 -1.59 15.09
CA ARG A 17 4.22 -2.28 16.38
C ARG A 17 3.56 -3.65 16.41
N THR A 18 2.35 -3.76 15.85
CA THR A 18 1.57 -5.01 15.83
C THR A 18 1.65 -5.75 14.50
N TYR A 19 2.22 -5.12 13.46
CA TYR A 19 2.24 -5.61 12.07
C TYR A 19 0.83 -5.77 11.46
N GLU A 20 -0.19 -5.19 12.09
CA GLU A 20 -1.55 -5.18 11.55
C GLU A 20 -1.63 -4.31 10.29
N SER A 21 -2.33 -4.80 9.27
CA SER A 21 -2.61 -3.99 8.08
C SER A 21 -3.85 -3.14 8.30
N GLY A 22 -3.72 -1.83 8.06
CA GLY A 22 -4.83 -0.89 7.97
C GLY A 22 -5.42 -0.78 6.56
N GLY A 23 -4.94 -1.59 5.61
CA GLY A 23 -5.40 -1.61 4.22
C GLY A 23 -4.80 -0.51 3.33
N VAL A 24 -5.19 -0.53 2.06
CA VAL A 24 -4.87 0.51 1.09
C VAL A 24 -5.74 1.73 1.36
N VAL A 25 -5.15 2.92 1.42
CA VAL A 25 -5.88 4.18 1.60
C VAL A 25 -6.02 4.98 0.31
N ALA A 26 -5.13 4.75 -0.66
CA ALA A 26 -5.22 5.36 -1.99
C ALA A 26 -4.39 4.57 -3.02
N VAL A 27 -4.77 4.66 -4.29
CA VAL A 27 -3.97 4.18 -5.42
C VAL A 27 -3.75 5.36 -6.38
N VAL A 28 -2.49 5.69 -6.65
CA VAL A 28 -2.08 6.90 -7.38
C VAL A 28 -1.17 6.53 -8.53
N LYS A 29 -1.30 7.23 -9.65
CA LYS A 29 -0.37 7.10 -10.77
C LYS A 29 0.89 7.90 -10.51
N ALA A 30 2.04 7.33 -10.85
CA ALA A 30 3.36 7.92 -10.75
C ALA A 30 3.88 8.13 -9.32
N HIS A 31 5.17 7.82 -9.14
CA HIS A 31 5.82 7.80 -7.82
C HIS A 31 5.79 9.17 -7.13
N ALA A 32 6.11 10.24 -7.85
CA ALA A 32 6.20 11.58 -7.27
C ALA A 32 4.85 12.08 -6.70
N ALA A 33 3.74 11.74 -7.37
CA ALA A 33 2.41 12.07 -6.87
C ALA A 33 2.05 11.23 -5.64
N ALA A 34 2.43 9.94 -5.65
CA ALA A 34 2.23 9.06 -4.51
C ALA A 34 3.05 9.50 -3.27
N GLU A 35 4.30 9.94 -3.45
CA GLU A 35 5.13 10.50 -2.37
C GLU A 35 4.57 11.79 -1.79
N HIS A 36 4.02 12.65 -2.65
CA HIS A 36 3.38 13.88 -2.18
C HIS A 36 2.15 13.56 -1.33
N LEU A 37 1.26 12.68 -1.82
CA LEU A 37 0.07 12.29 -1.10
C LEU A 37 0.39 11.49 0.18
N LEU A 38 1.45 10.67 0.17
CA LEU A 38 1.95 9.98 1.37
C LEU A 38 2.29 11.01 2.46
N ARG A 39 3.03 12.07 2.12
CA ARG A 39 3.38 13.12 3.06
C ARG A 39 2.15 13.85 3.60
N ASP A 40 1.13 14.05 2.78
CA ASP A 40 -0.14 14.65 3.24
C ASP A 40 -0.84 13.76 4.26
N TYR A 41 -0.89 12.44 4.04
CA TYR A 41 -1.40 11.48 5.03
C TYR A 41 -0.57 11.48 6.31
N GLU A 42 0.76 11.46 6.19
CA GLU A 42 1.66 11.50 7.34
C GLU A 42 1.51 12.79 8.14
N PHE A 43 1.33 13.94 7.48
CA PHE A 43 1.13 15.24 8.10
C PHE A 43 -0.24 15.34 8.80
N GLY A 44 -1.30 14.88 8.13
CA GLY A 44 -2.67 14.86 8.65
C GLY A 44 -2.95 13.77 9.69
N GLN A 45 -2.01 12.84 9.90
CA GLN A 45 -2.17 11.75 10.86
C GLN A 45 -2.31 12.29 12.29
N SER A 46 -3.27 11.73 13.05
CA SER A 46 -3.47 12.11 14.45
C SER A 46 -2.30 11.65 15.34
N ASP A 47 -1.99 12.41 16.39
CA ASP A 47 -0.96 12.01 17.34
C ASP A 47 -1.30 10.69 18.06
N GLN A 48 -2.60 10.41 18.26
CA GLN A 48 -3.05 9.15 18.83
C GLN A 48 -2.72 7.97 17.91
N ASP A 49 -2.94 8.10 16.61
CA ASP A 49 -2.62 7.04 15.64
C ASP A 49 -1.10 6.83 15.55
N ARG A 50 -0.32 7.93 15.54
CA ARG A 50 1.14 7.88 15.60
C ARG A 50 1.62 7.19 16.87
N TYR A 51 1.04 7.52 18.02
CA TYR A 51 1.36 6.91 19.32
C TYR A 51 1.03 5.41 19.33
N ASN A 52 -0.09 5.03 18.71
CA ASN A 52 -0.52 3.64 18.57
C ASN A 52 0.32 2.84 17.55
N GLY A 53 1.21 3.51 16.80
CA GLY A 53 2.12 2.88 15.85
C GLY A 53 1.60 2.79 14.43
N TRP A 54 0.47 3.40 14.10
CA TRP A 54 -0.01 3.48 12.72
C TRP A 54 0.93 4.33 11.87
N ARG A 55 1.24 3.86 10.66
CA ARG A 55 2.13 4.48 9.68
C ARG A 55 1.64 4.18 8.27
N TYR A 56 2.26 4.85 7.29
CA TYR A 56 1.98 4.66 5.88
C TYR A 56 3.25 4.30 5.12
N PHE A 57 3.12 3.55 4.03
CA PHE A 57 4.22 3.34 3.07
C PHE A 57 3.68 3.24 1.64
N LEU A 58 4.60 3.37 0.69
CA LEU A 58 4.33 3.21 -0.74
C LEU A 58 4.67 1.80 -1.20
N GLU A 59 3.77 1.23 -1.98
CA GLU A 59 3.93 -0.06 -2.65
C GLU A 59 3.66 0.12 -4.14
N GLU A 60 4.60 -0.29 -5.00
CA GLU A 60 4.34 -0.36 -6.44
C GLU A 60 3.29 -1.42 -6.76
N THR A 61 2.34 -1.10 -7.63
CA THR A 61 1.17 -1.93 -7.86
C THR A 61 0.61 -1.81 -9.27
N ASP A 62 -0.01 -2.88 -9.75
CA ASP A 62 -0.80 -2.90 -10.99
C ASP A 62 -2.29 -2.54 -10.75
N LEU A 63 -2.65 -2.12 -9.53
CA LEU A 63 -4.01 -1.64 -9.26
C LEU A 63 -4.29 -0.33 -10.01
N ALA A 64 -5.54 -0.14 -10.43
CA ALA A 64 -5.93 1.05 -11.17
C ALA A 64 -5.85 2.30 -10.26
N PRO A 65 -5.20 3.39 -10.70
CA PRO A 65 -5.25 4.67 -9.99
C PRO A 65 -6.69 5.15 -9.78
N GLY A 66 -6.99 5.68 -8.59
CA GLY A 66 -8.33 6.12 -8.23
C GLY A 66 -9.32 4.99 -7.88
N MET A 67 -8.87 3.73 -7.87
CA MET A 67 -9.65 2.61 -7.35
C MET A 67 -10.06 2.84 -5.89
N ASN A 68 -11.24 2.32 -5.53
CA ASN A 68 -11.73 2.38 -4.17
C ASN A 68 -10.77 1.66 -3.19
N ALA A 69 -10.56 2.25 -2.01
CA ALA A 69 -9.63 1.74 -0.98
C ALA A 69 -9.98 0.33 -0.47
N ASP A 70 -11.26 0.03 -0.25
CA ASP A 70 -11.72 -1.28 0.23
C ASP A 70 -11.53 -2.36 -0.85
N GLU A 71 -11.87 -2.03 -2.10
CA GLU A 71 -11.63 -2.91 -3.24
C GLU A 71 -10.13 -3.16 -3.46
N ALA A 72 -9.31 -2.11 -3.42
CA ALA A 72 -7.86 -2.20 -3.53
C ALA A 72 -7.26 -3.07 -2.41
N THR A 73 -7.79 -2.96 -1.19
CA THR A 73 -7.36 -3.78 -0.04
C THR A 73 -7.65 -5.26 -0.29
N LYS A 74 -8.87 -5.59 -0.71
CA LYS A 74 -9.28 -6.98 -1.02
C LYS A 74 -8.42 -7.57 -2.13
N LEU A 75 -8.22 -6.83 -3.22
CA LEU A 75 -7.38 -7.30 -4.33
C LEU A 75 -5.92 -7.49 -3.92
N ARG A 76 -5.39 -6.60 -3.08
CA ARG A 76 -4.04 -6.73 -2.53
C ARG A 76 -3.91 -7.99 -1.67
N GLN A 77 -4.89 -8.27 -0.80
CA GLN A 77 -4.92 -9.48 0.03
C GLN A 77 -4.94 -10.75 -0.84
N VAL A 78 -5.86 -10.82 -1.80
CA VAL A 78 -5.98 -11.98 -2.71
C VAL A 78 -4.66 -12.23 -3.46
N ARG A 79 -3.98 -11.18 -3.91
CA ARG A 79 -2.67 -11.30 -4.59
C ARG A 79 -1.57 -11.82 -3.66
N LEU A 80 -1.55 -11.37 -2.41
CA LEU A 80 -0.62 -11.89 -1.40
C LEU A 80 -0.86 -13.38 -1.17
N GLU A 81 -2.11 -13.78 -0.94
CA GLU A 81 -2.50 -15.17 -0.72
C GLU A 81 -2.13 -16.08 -1.92
N HIS A 82 -2.34 -15.59 -3.16
CA HIS A 82 -1.92 -16.31 -4.36
C HIS A 82 -0.39 -16.46 -4.46
N ARG A 83 0.37 -15.42 -4.13
CA ARG A 83 1.83 -15.46 -4.15
C ARG A 83 2.37 -16.45 -3.10
N GLU A 84 1.81 -16.44 -1.91
CA GLU A 84 2.19 -17.35 -0.83
C GLU A 84 1.82 -18.80 -1.17
N SER A 85 0.64 -19.03 -1.77
CA SER A 85 0.21 -20.36 -2.21
C SER A 85 1.08 -20.91 -3.34
N GLY A 86 1.51 -20.07 -4.28
CA GLY A 86 2.43 -20.48 -5.35
C GLY A 86 3.84 -20.80 -4.82
N ALA A 87 4.32 -20.03 -3.84
CA ALA A 87 5.62 -20.25 -3.21
C ALA A 87 5.73 -21.61 -2.50
N LEU A 88 4.62 -22.13 -1.96
CA LEU A 88 4.55 -23.44 -1.30
C LEU A 88 4.62 -24.64 -2.27
N THR A 89 4.52 -24.42 -3.58
CA THR A 89 4.49 -25.51 -4.59
C THR A 89 5.80 -25.73 -5.35
N THR A 90 6.86 -25.00 -4.99
CA THR A 90 8.19 -25.20 -5.60
C THR A 90 9.03 -26.11 -4.69
N PRO A 91 9.22 -27.41 -5.00
CA PRO A 91 10.21 -28.21 -4.28
C PRO A 91 11.61 -27.64 -4.56
N GLN A 92 12.42 -27.51 -3.50
CA GLN A 92 13.85 -27.21 -3.59
C GLN A 92 14.62 -28.29 -4.36
#